data_AF-A0A8I2JYY6-F1
#
_entry.id   AF-A0A8I2JYY6-F1
#
_cell.length_a   1.000
_cell.length_b   1.000
_cell.length_c   1.000
_cell.angle_alpha   90.00
_cell.angle_beta   90.00
_cell.angle_gamma   90.00
#
_symmetry.space_group_name_H-M   'P 1'
#
loop_
_entity.id
_entity.type
_entity.pdbx_description
1 polymer ?
#
loop_
_entity_poly.entity_id
_entity_poly.type
_entity_poly.pdbx_seq_one_letter_code
_entity_poly.pdbx_strand_id
1 'polypeptide(L)' 'MDKKRKEMKEEFLKLTPLQRIRKLNTVFNHMIALKAKTRGVSEYEIYRRYLEARK' A
#
# COMPACT_ATOMS: atom_id res chain seq x y z
N MET A 1 9.86 -18.29 -8.07
CA MET A 1 9.35 -16.97 -7.65
C MET A 1 8.52 -16.29 -8.73
N ASP A 2 8.87 -16.42 -10.01
CA ASP A 2 8.21 -15.68 -11.09
C ASP A 2 6.78 -16.14 -11.43
N LYS A 3 6.46 -17.43 -11.26
CA LYS A 3 5.10 -17.94 -11.51
C LYS A 3 4.06 -17.29 -10.58
N LYS A 4 4.31 -17.28 -9.27
CA LYS A 4 3.43 -16.62 -8.29
C LYS A 4 3.30 -15.11 -8.54
N ARG A 5 4.38 -14.43 -8.94
CA ARG A 5 4.32 -13.00 -9.29
C ARG A 5 3.46 -12.76 -10.52
N LYS A 6 3.53 -13.62 -11.54
CA LYS A 6 2.66 -13.55 -12.73
C LYS A 6 1.20 -13.77 -12.37
N GLU A 7 0.89 -14.81 -11.59
CA GLU A 7 -0.47 -15.11 -11.13
C GLU A 7 -1.08 -13.93 -10.35
N MET A 8 -0.34 -13.36 -9.39
CA MET A 8 -0.80 -12.18 -8.65
C MET A 8 -1.04 -10.96 -9.54
N LYS A 9 -0.22 -10.77 -10.57
CA LYS A 9 -0.39 -9.69 -11.54
C LYS A 9 -1.65 -9.91 -12.37
N GLU A 10 -1.88 -11.11 -12.85
CA GLU A 10 -3.08 -11.46 -13.62
C GLU A 10 -4.35 -11.28 -12.79
N GLU A 11 -4.37 -11.74 -11.54
CA GLU A 11 -5.49 -11.52 -10.62
C GLU A 11 -5.75 -10.02 -10.38
N PHE A 12 -4.70 -9.23 -10.20
CA PHE A 12 -4.83 -7.79 -10.03
C PHE A 12 -5.40 -7.11 -11.27
N LEU A 13 -5.01 -7.56 -12.47
CA LEU A 13 -5.51 -7.04 -13.73
C LEU A 13 -6.96 -7.48 -14.03
N LYS A 14 -7.46 -8.55 -13.42
CA LYS A 14 -8.89 -8.92 -13.52
C LYS A 14 -9.80 -8.01 -12.71
N LEU A 15 -9.27 -7.28 -11.73
CA LEU A 15 -10.05 -6.35 -10.91
C LEU A 15 -10.49 -5.12 -11.70
N THR A 16 -11.66 -4.57 -11.34
CA THR A 16 -12.12 -3.27 -11.85
C THR A 16 -11.22 -2.14 -11.34
N PRO A 17 -11.19 -0.96 -11.99
CA PRO A 17 -10.39 0.17 -11.54
C PRO A 17 -10.63 0.54 -10.07
N LEU A 18 -11.90 0.58 -9.63
CA LEU A 18 -12.24 0.88 -8.24
C LEU A 18 -11.72 -0.19 -7.26
N GLN A 19 -11.82 -1.47 -7.62
CA GLN A 19 -11.29 -2.57 -6.81
C GLN A 19 -9.76 -2.50 -6.70
N ARG A 20 -9.07 -2.14 -7.79
CA ARG A 20 -7.61 -1.96 -7.78
C ARG A 20 -7.21 -0.82 -6.85
N ILE A 21 -7.89 0.33 -6.93
CA ILE A 21 -7.64 1.47 -6.04
C ILE A 21 -7.84 1.07 -4.58
N ARG A 22 -8.94 0.38 -4.26
CA ARG A 22 -9.19 -0.13 -2.90
C ARG A 22 -8.09 -1.06 -2.43
N LYS A 23 -7.71 -2.05 -3.24
CA LYS A 23 -6.65 -3.01 -2.91
C LYS A 23 -5.31 -2.32 -2.66
N LEU A 24 -4.92 -1.37 -3.51
CA LEU A 24 -3.70 -0.59 -3.33
C LEU A 24 -3.76 0.30 -2.08
N ASN A 25 -4.90 0.93 -1.80
CA ASN A 25 -5.08 1.75 -0.61
C ASN A 25 -4.96 0.93 0.67
N THR A 26 -5.51 -0.29 0.70
CA THR A 26 -5.34 -1.22 1.83
C THR A 26 -3.88 -1.59 2.04
N VAL A 27 -3.15 -1.92 0.97
CA VAL A 27 -1.70 -2.23 1.05
C VAL A 27 -0.93 -1.02 1.57
N PHE A 28 -1.27 0.19 1.10
CA PHE A 28 -0.65 1.42 1.56
C PHE A 28 -0.87 1.66 3.06
N ASN A 29 -2.10 1.52 3.55
CA ASN A 29 -2.42 1.68 4.97
C ASN A 29 -1.70 0.64 5.84
N HIS A 30 -1.59 -0.61 5.41
CA HIS A 30 -0.79 -1.61 6.12
C HIS A 30 0.68 -1.22 6.23
N MET A 31 1.27 -0.65 5.18
CA MET A 31 2.65 -0.16 5.24
C MET A 31 2.79 1.00 6.22
N ILE A 32 1.82 1.92 6.27
CA ILE A 32 1.81 3.03 7.23
C ILE A 32 1.73 2.49 8.66
N ALA A 33 0.79 1.60 8.95
CA ALA A 33 0.61 0.99 10.27
C ALA A 33 1.87 0.25 10.72
N LEU A 34 2.48 -0.54 9.84
CA LEU A 34 3.74 -1.23 10.13
C LEU A 34 4.85 -0.23 10.47
N LYS A 35 5.02 0.83 9.67
CA LYS A 35 6.04 1.85 9.90
C LYS A 35 5.81 2.62 11.20
N ALA A 36 4.57 3.00 11.48
CA ALA A 36 4.17 3.68 12.71
C ALA A 36 4.56 2.85 13.93
N LYS A 37 4.19 1.55 13.92
CA LYS A 37 4.56 0.58 14.96
C LYS A 37 6.08 0.47 15.13
N THR A 38 6.84 0.31 14.04
CA THR A 38 8.31 0.14 14.13
C THR A 38 9.05 1.38 14.62
N ARG A 39 8.47 2.58 14.44
CA ARG A 39 9.09 3.85 14.79
C ARG A 39 8.56 4.45 16.09
N GLY A 40 7.54 3.85 16.69
CA GLY A 40 6.90 4.37 17.90
C GLY A 40 6.18 5.70 17.70
N VAL A 41 5.66 5.96 16.50
CA VAL A 41 4.96 7.20 16.15
C VAL A 41 3.55 6.91 15.64
N SER A 42 2.73 7.95 15.49
CA SER A 42 1.37 7.81 14.96
C SER A 42 1.36 7.47 13.46
N GLU A 43 0.32 6.78 13.00
CA GLU A 43 0.08 6.53 11.58
C GLU A 43 -0.07 7.84 10.79
N TYR A 44 -0.72 8.84 11.38
CA TYR A 44 -0.90 10.16 10.79
C TYR A 44 0.45 10.85 10.50
N GLU A 45 1.43 10.75 11.40
CA GLU A 45 2.76 11.30 11.14
C GLU A 45 3.47 10.62 9.98
N ILE A 46 3.37 9.28 9.89
CA ILE A 46 3.93 8.54 8.76
C ILE A 46 3.24 8.97 7.46
N TYR A 47 1.91 9.09 7.46
CA TYR A 47 1.13 9.55 6.32
C TYR A 47 1.55 10.97 5.89
N ARG A 48 1.68 11.91 6.82
CA ARG A 48 2.14 13.28 6.53
C ARG A 48 3.51 13.31 5.87
N ARG A 49 4.48 12.53 6.35
CA ARG A 49 5.82 12.46 5.74
C ARG A 49 5.78 12.02 4.27
N TYR A 50 4.85 11.13 3.91
CA TYR A 50 4.66 10.71 2.51
C TYR A 50 4.06 11.81 1.62
N LEU A 51 3.24 12.70 2.19
CA LEU A 51 2.70 13.86 1.46
C LEU A 51 3.74 14.97 1.32
N GLU A 52 4.55 15.19 2.35
CA GLU A 52 5.60 16.21 2.37
C GLU A 52 6.76 15.86 1.43
N ALA A 53 7.12 14.58 1.29
CA ALA A 53 8.16 14.13 0.35
C ALA A 53 7.83 14.37 -1.14
N ARG A 54 6.62 14.85 -1.47
CA ARG A 54 6.19 15.21 -2.82
C ARG A 54 6.19 16.72 -3.10
N LYS A 55 6.54 17.55 -2.11
CA LYS A 55 6.77 18.99 -2.28
C LYS A 55 8.25 19.23 -2.51
#